data_AF-A0A519V759-F1
#
_entry.id   AF-A0A519V759-F1
#
_cell.length_a   1.000
_cell.length_b   1.000
_cell.length_c   1.000
_cell.angle_alpha   90.00
_cell.angle_beta   90.00
_cell.angle_gamma   90.00
#
_symmetry.space_group_name_H-M   'P 1'
#
loop_
_entity.id
_entity.type
_entity.pdbx_description
1 polymer ?
#
loop_
_entity_poly.entity_id
_entity_poly.type
_entity_poly.pdbx_seq_one_letter_code
_entity_poly.pdbx_strand_id
1 'polypeptide(L)'
;QGAMKERLFAAYYLEGQDINTIDNLVKLATELGLDAAAARQALDAGTYANEVRRDEYEAQQIGVRGVPFFVFEDKYAVSGAQPSEVFAEVLGKVWEEAHPKAQPTMLADGPACGPDGCD
;
A
#
# COMPACT_ATOMS: atom_id res chain seq x y z
N GLN A 1 8.70 1.41 -4.60
CA GLN A 1 7.50 1.54 -5.47
C GLN A 1 7.14 2.99 -5.81
N GLY A 2 7.32 3.98 -4.93
CA GLY A 2 6.90 5.37 -5.19
C GLY A 2 7.41 5.97 -6.50
N ALA A 3 8.71 5.85 -6.80
CA ALA A 3 9.31 6.53 -7.96
C ALA A 3 8.68 6.15 -9.32
N MET A 4 8.44 4.85 -9.58
CA MET A 4 7.82 4.41 -10.85
C MET A 4 6.35 4.86 -10.94
N LYS A 5 5.61 4.79 -9.84
CA LYS A 5 4.22 5.26 -9.79
C LYS A 5 4.12 6.76 -10.09
N GLU A 6 4.93 7.58 -9.42
CA GLU A 6 4.97 9.02 -9.66
C GLU A 6 5.41 9.35 -11.09
N ARG A 7 6.40 8.63 -11.62
CA ARG A 7 6.85 8.81 -13.00
C ARG A 7 5.76 8.51 -14.03
N LEU A 8 5.00 7.43 -13.82
CA LEU A 8 3.86 7.06 -14.67
C LEU A 8 2.73 8.10 -14.57
N PHE A 9 2.43 8.62 -13.37
CA PHE A 9 1.46 9.70 -13.21
C PHE A 9 1.90 10.97 -13.94
N ALA A 10 3.16 11.38 -13.83
CA ALA A 10 3.68 12.52 -14.57
C ALA A 10 3.59 12.29 -16.09
N ALA A 11 4.00 11.11 -16.57
CA ALA A 11 3.92 10.74 -17.98
C ALA A 11 2.50 10.87 -18.54
N TYR A 12 1.51 10.38 -17.78
CA TYR A 12 0.11 10.38 -18.21
C TYR A 12 -0.58 11.73 -18.04
N TYR A 13 -0.54 12.32 -16.84
CA TYR A 13 -1.32 13.52 -16.50
C TYR A 13 -0.66 14.83 -16.91
N LEU A 14 0.67 14.90 -16.94
CA LEU A 14 1.40 16.16 -17.20
C LEU A 14 2.01 16.19 -18.60
N GLU A 15 2.49 15.04 -19.09
CA GLU A 15 3.26 14.95 -20.33
C GLU A 15 2.44 14.41 -21.52
N GLY A 16 1.25 13.86 -21.28
CA GLY A 16 0.37 13.32 -22.33
C GLY A 16 0.96 12.11 -23.07
N GLN A 17 1.87 11.36 -22.44
CA GLN A 17 2.48 10.17 -23.03
C GLN A 17 1.52 8.97 -22.99
N ASP A 18 1.57 8.13 -24.02
CA ASP A 18 0.86 6.85 -24.05
C ASP A 18 1.59 5.80 -23.21
N ILE A 19 1.03 5.50 -22.03
CA ILE A 19 1.54 4.49 -21.10
C ILE A 19 1.06 3.07 -21.40
N ASN A 20 0.38 2.84 -22.52
CA ASN A 20 -0.04 1.51 -22.97
C ASN A 20 0.95 0.88 -23.98
N THR A 21 2.11 1.49 -24.19
CA THR A 21 3.16 0.96 -25.07
C THR A 21 4.37 0.49 -24.27
N ILE A 22 4.88 -0.69 -24.60
CA ILE A 22 6.06 -1.26 -23.92
C ILE A 22 7.28 -0.35 -24.13
N ASP A 23 7.42 0.24 -25.31
CA ASP A 23 8.53 1.16 -25.63
C ASP A 23 8.57 2.36 -24.67
N ASN A 24 7.42 3.01 -24.43
CA ASN A 24 7.36 4.12 -23.48
C ASN A 24 7.59 3.62 -22.05
N LEU A 25 6.97 2.52 -21.63
CA LEU A 25 7.16 1.99 -20.28
C LEU A 25 8.63 1.64 -19.97
N VAL A 26 9.35 1.05 -20.93
CA VAL A 26 10.78 0.75 -20.80
C VAL A 26 11.62 2.02 -20.71
N LYS A 27 11.32 3.03 -21.54
CA LYS A 27 11.98 4.33 -21.47
C LYS A 27 11.81 4.97 -20.09
N LEU A 28 10.57 5.04 -19.60
CA LEU A 28 10.23 5.60 -18.28
C LEU A 28 10.91 4.84 -17.13
N ALA A 29 10.99 3.51 -17.24
CA ALA A 29 11.71 2.68 -16.28
C ALA A 29 13.22 2.98 -16.27
N THR A 30 13.81 3.16 -17.45
CA THR A 30 15.24 3.46 -17.62
C THR A 30 15.61 4.83 -17.06
N GLU A 31 14.72 5.83 -17.17
CA GLU A 31 14.90 7.16 -16.55
C GLU A 31 15.06 7.08 -15.01
N LEU A 32 14.54 6.02 -14.40
CA LEU A 32 14.66 5.74 -12.96
C LEU A 32 15.83 4.80 -12.62
N GLY A 33 16.68 4.46 -13.60
CA GLY A 33 17.83 3.60 -13.42
C GLY A 33 17.53 2.09 -13.44
N LEU A 34 16.32 1.69 -13.88
CA LEU A 34 16.02 0.27 -14.10
C LEU A 34 16.67 -0.23 -15.40
N ASP A 35 17.06 -1.51 -15.42
CA ASP A 35 17.62 -2.12 -16.62
C ASP A 35 16.57 -2.26 -17.74
N ALA A 36 16.88 -1.71 -18.90
CA ALA A 36 15.94 -1.65 -20.02
C ALA A 36 15.58 -3.03 -20.59
N ALA A 37 16.54 -3.95 -20.65
CA ALA A 37 16.32 -5.29 -21.21
C ALA A 37 15.46 -6.13 -20.27
N ALA A 38 15.74 -6.09 -18.97
CA ALA A 38 14.95 -6.76 -17.94
C ALA A 38 13.53 -6.18 -17.85
N ALA A 39 13.37 -4.85 -17.90
CA ALA A 39 12.06 -4.21 -17.90
C ALA A 39 11.23 -4.64 -19.13
N ARG A 40 11.84 -4.63 -20.32
CA ARG A 40 11.18 -5.11 -21.54
C ARG A 40 10.77 -6.57 -21.43
N GLN A 41 11.69 -7.44 -21.05
CA GLN A 41 11.42 -8.86 -20.90
C GLN A 41 10.27 -9.11 -19.92
N ALA A 42 10.25 -8.40 -18.79
CA ALA A 42 9.19 -8.55 -17.79
C ALA A 42 7.81 -8.15 -18.34
N LEU A 43 7.76 -7.05 -19.12
CA LEU A 43 6.54 -6.56 -19.77
C LEU A 43 6.06 -7.50 -20.89
N ASP A 44 6.96 -7.90 -21.78
CA ASP A 44 6.64 -8.80 -22.91
C ASP A 44 6.17 -10.18 -22.42
N ALA A 45 6.78 -10.71 -21.35
CA ALA A 45 6.41 -11.99 -20.77
C ALA A 45 5.18 -11.90 -19.84
N GLY A 46 4.70 -10.69 -19.52
CA GLY A 46 3.62 -10.50 -18.56
C GLY A 46 3.98 -11.02 -17.15
N THR A 47 5.25 -10.88 -16.75
CA THR A 47 5.82 -11.52 -15.54
C THR A 47 5.01 -11.20 -14.28
N TYR A 48 4.53 -9.96 -14.15
CA TYR A 48 3.76 -9.49 -13.00
C TYR A 48 2.25 -9.42 -13.25
N ALA A 49 1.76 -9.94 -14.38
CA ALA A 49 0.36 -9.81 -14.75
C ALA A 49 -0.59 -10.46 -13.73
N ASN A 50 -0.22 -11.65 -13.22
CA ASN A 50 -1.02 -12.35 -12.22
C ASN A 50 -1.03 -11.62 -10.87
N GLU A 51 0.07 -10.96 -10.49
CA GLU A 51 0.14 -10.18 -9.26
C GLU A 51 -0.79 -8.97 -9.33
N VAL A 52 -0.78 -8.23 -10.46
CA VAL A 52 -1.70 -7.12 -10.68
C VAL A 52 -3.16 -7.58 -10.65
N ARG A 53 -3.48 -8.72 -11.27
CA ARG A 53 -4.84 -9.30 -11.23
C ARG A 53 -5.26 -9.72 -9.82
N ARG A 54 -4.31 -10.21 -9.01
CA ARG A 54 -4.55 -10.55 -7.61
C ARG A 54 -4.85 -9.29 -6.80
N ASP A 55 -4.07 -8.22 -6.96
CA ASP A 55 -4.31 -6.95 -6.26
C ASP A 55 -5.70 -6.36 -6.61
N GLU A 56 -6.09 -6.42 -7.89
CA GLU A 56 -7.44 -6.05 -8.36
C GLU A 56 -8.54 -6.91 -7.71
N TYR A 57 -8.31 -8.23 -7.63
CA TYR A 57 -9.26 -9.16 -7.01
C TYR A 57 -9.41 -8.92 -5.51
N GLU A 58 -8.30 -8.75 -4.78
CA GLU A 58 -8.30 -8.46 -3.35
C GLU A 58 -9.07 -7.16 -3.04
N ALA A 59 -8.84 -6.11 -3.83
CA ALA A 59 -9.59 -4.86 -3.70
C ALA A 59 -11.10 -5.07 -3.88
N GLN A 60 -11.52 -5.90 -4.82
CA GLN A 60 -12.93 -6.23 -5.01
C GLN A 60 -13.52 -7.00 -3.82
N GLN A 61 -12.75 -7.92 -3.21
CA GLN A 61 -13.21 -8.71 -2.06
C GLN A 61 -13.50 -7.84 -0.83
N ILE A 62 -12.73 -6.78 -0.63
CA ILE A 62 -12.96 -5.81 0.46
C ILE A 62 -13.95 -4.69 0.06
N GLY A 63 -14.62 -4.82 -1.10
CA GLY A 63 -15.71 -3.93 -1.52
C GLY A 63 -15.27 -2.62 -2.19
N VAL A 64 -14.01 -2.49 -2.63
CA VAL A 64 -13.54 -1.32 -3.37
C VAL A 64 -14.25 -1.22 -4.72
N ARG A 65 -14.86 -0.06 -4.99
CA ARG A 65 -15.55 0.24 -6.26
C ARG A 65 -14.96 1.43 -7.02
N GLY A 66 -13.95 2.08 -6.46
CA GLY A 66 -13.33 3.26 -7.03
C GLY A 66 -12.02 3.58 -6.33
N VAL A 67 -11.15 4.27 -7.06
CA VAL A 67 -9.82 4.70 -6.58
C VAL A 67 -9.72 6.24 -6.60
N PRO A 68 -8.86 6.84 -5.76
CA PRO A 68 -8.00 6.19 -4.77
C PRO A 68 -8.77 5.65 -3.57
N PHE A 69 -8.27 4.57 -2.97
CA PHE A 69 -8.84 3.92 -1.79
C PHE A 69 -7.70 3.53 -0.86
N PHE A 70 -7.87 3.78 0.44
CA PHE A 70 -6.84 3.57 1.45
C PHE A 70 -7.40 2.67 2.55
N VAL A 71 -6.64 1.67 2.96
CA VAL A 71 -6.97 0.76 4.07
C VAL A 71 -5.90 0.92 5.14
N PHE A 72 -6.31 0.99 6.40
CA PHE A 72 -5.44 1.13 7.56
C PHE A 72 -5.71 -0.01 8.55
N GLU A 73 -4.68 -0.81 8.84
CA GLU A 73 -4.72 -1.97 9.75
C GLU A 73 -5.89 -2.92 9.49
N ASP A 74 -6.24 -3.15 8.21
CA ASP A 74 -7.38 -3.98 7.76
C ASP A 74 -8.73 -3.66 8.43
N LYS A 75 -8.84 -2.48 9.03
CA LYS A 75 -9.97 -2.09 9.90
C LYS A 75 -10.65 -0.82 9.45
N TYR A 76 -9.86 0.20 9.09
CA TYR A 76 -10.37 1.49 8.64
C TYR A 76 -10.14 1.67 7.15
N ALA A 77 -11.10 2.28 6.46
CA ALA A 77 -10.99 2.57 5.05
C ALA A 77 -11.37 4.03 4.75
N VAL A 78 -10.62 4.66 3.84
CA VAL A 78 -10.90 5.99 3.31
C VAL A 78 -11.04 5.89 1.80
N SER A 79 -12.24 6.22 1.30
CA SER A 79 -12.55 6.22 -0.12
C SER A 79 -12.43 7.61 -0.73
N GLY A 80 -11.70 7.72 -1.83
CA GLY A 80 -11.49 8.95 -2.58
C GLY A 80 -10.32 9.79 -2.09
N ALA A 81 -10.01 10.84 -2.86
CA ALA A 81 -8.98 11.82 -2.53
C ALA A 81 -9.52 12.80 -1.48
N GLN A 82 -9.53 12.36 -0.22
CA GLN A 82 -10.01 13.17 0.90
C GLN A 82 -9.02 14.28 1.30
N PRO A 83 -9.47 15.31 2.03
CA PRO A 83 -8.58 16.30 2.64
C PRO A 83 -7.57 15.66 3.59
N SER A 84 -6.39 16.28 3.72
CA SER A 84 -5.29 15.77 4.55
C SER A 84 -5.67 15.60 6.03
N GLU A 85 -6.62 16.38 6.51
CA GLU A 85 -7.14 16.37 7.87
C GLU A 85 -7.84 15.04 8.18
N VAL A 86 -8.57 14.47 7.21
CA VAL A 86 -9.23 13.16 7.35
C VAL A 86 -8.18 12.06 7.51
N PHE A 87 -7.09 12.12 6.74
CA PHE A 87 -5.99 11.18 6.86
C PHE A 87 -5.28 11.31 8.21
N ALA A 88 -5.02 12.54 8.68
CA ALA A 88 -4.40 12.76 9.98
C ALA A 88 -5.25 12.20 11.14
N GLU A 89 -6.58 12.38 11.08
CA GLU A 89 -7.50 11.83 12.07
C GLU A 89 -7.46 10.29 12.09
N VAL A 90 -7.57 9.64 10.92
CA VAL A 90 -7.57 8.18 10.82
C VAL A 90 -6.25 7.60 11.28
N LEU A 91 -5.12 8.17 10.87
CA LEU A 91 -3.79 7.74 11.31
C LEU A 91 -3.63 7.88 12.83
N GLY A 92 -4.13 8.97 13.43
CA GLY A 92 -4.10 9.16 14.88
C GLY A 92 -4.92 8.10 15.62
N LYS A 93 -6.13 7.78 15.14
CA LYS A 93 -6.97 6.73 15.73
C LYS A 93 -6.31 5.34 15.63
N VAL A 94 -5.82 5.00 14.45
CA VAL A 94 -5.12 3.73 14.19
C VAL A 94 -3.93 3.59 15.12
N TRP A 95 -3.15 4.67 15.30
CA TRP A 95 -1.98 4.67 16.15
C TRP A 95 -2.30 4.43 17.63
N GLU A 96 -3.30 5.14 18.18
CA GLU A 96 -3.71 4.97 19.59
C GLU A 96 -4.28 3.57 19.87
N GLU A 97 -5.00 2.98 18.91
CA GLU A 97 -5.53 1.61 19.04
C GLU A 97 -4.46 0.54 18.94
N ALA A 98 -3.46 0.73 18.07
CA ALA A 98 -2.32 -0.17 17.95
C ALA A 98 -1.36 -0.07 19.15
N HIS A 99 -1.36 1.06 19.86
CA HIS A 99 -0.52 1.33 21.03
C HIS A 99 -1.36 1.64 22.27
N PRO A 100 -2.17 0.69 22.77
CA PRO A 100 -2.97 0.92 23.96
C PRO A 100 -2.04 1.31 25.11
N LYS A 101 -2.29 2.47 25.70
CA LYS A 101 -1.57 2.89 26.90
C LYS A 101 -1.78 1.81 27.95
N ALA A 102 -0.68 1.25 28.44
CA ALA A 102 -0.70 0.19 29.44
C ALA A 102 -1.44 0.70 30.68
N GLN A 103 -2.72 0.34 30.78
CA GLN A 103 -3.49 0.53 32.00
C GLN A 103 -3.40 -0.80 32.75
N PRO A 104 -2.88 -0.80 33.99
CA PRO A 104 -2.85 -2.02 34.79
C PRO A 104 -4.29 -2.48 35.02
N THR A 105 -4.66 -3.59 34.39
CA THR A 105 -5.95 -4.23 34.60
C THR A 105 -5.73 -5.38 35.57
N MET A 106 -6.11 -5.19 36.84
CA MET A 106 -6.05 -6.25 37.84
C MET A 106 -7.23 -7.19 37.63
N LEU A 107 -6.95 -8.41 37.17
CA LEU A 107 -7.96 -9.42 36.80
C LEU A 107 -8.15 -10.55 37.82
N ALA A 108 -7.28 -10.64 38.83
CA ALA A 108 -7.18 -11.61 39.95
C ALA A 108 -5.78 -12.24 40.01
N ASP A 109 -5.37 -12.68 41.19
CA ASP A 109 -4.12 -13.41 41.42
C ASP A 109 -4.23 -14.84 40.87
N GLY A 110 -3.58 -15.07 39.72
CA GLY A 110 -3.33 -16.39 39.16
C GLY A 110 -1.84 -16.53 38.84
N PRO A 111 -1.29 -17.76 38.80
CA PRO A 111 0.13 -17.96 38.53
C PRO A 111 0.49 -17.36 37.16
N ALA A 112 1.37 -16.36 37.19
CA ALA A 112 1.91 -15.70 36.02
C ALA A 112 3.42 -15.75 36.09
N CYS A 113 4.06 -16.10 34.97
CA CYS A 113 5.50 -16.07 34.84
C CYS A 113 5.96 -14.63 34.65
N GLY A 114 6.69 -14.10 35.63
CA GLY A 114 7.38 -12.83 35.51
C GLY A 114 8.79 -12.98 34.93
N PRO A 115 9.50 -11.86 34.72
CA PRO A 115 10.93 -11.86 34.41
C PRO A 115 11.76 -12.59 35.48
N ASP A 116 11.23 -12.70 36.70
CA ASP A 116 11.86 -13.37 37.84
C ASP A 116 11.46 -14.85 37.96
N GLY A 117 10.73 -15.39 36.99
CA GLY A 117 10.24 -16.77 36.97
C GLY A 117 8.77 -16.90 37.29
N CYS A 118 8.30 -18.14 37.33
CA CYS A 118 6.93 -18.52 37.69
C CYS A 118 6.97 -19.40 38.92
N ASP A 119 6.11 -19.11 39.89
CA ASP A 119 5.77 -20.04 40.98
C ASP A 119 4.68 -21.02 40.53
#